data_AF-A0A954JH24-F1
#
_entry.id   AF-A0A954JH24-F1
#
_cell.length_a   1.000
_cell.length_b   1.000
_cell.length_c   1.000
_cell.angle_alpha   90.00
_cell.angle_beta   90.00
_cell.angle_gamma   90.00
#
_symmetry.space_group_name_H-M   'P 1'
#
loop_
_entity.id
_entity.type
_entity.pdbx_description
1 polymer ?
#
loop_
_entity_poly.entity_id
_entity_poly.type
_entity_poly.pdbx_seq_one_letter_code
_entity_poly.pdbx_strand_id
1 'polypeptide(L)'
;MTEGKNVTLAHAESFVGQVLSDDEGWNRTKGECATGVQYVFYKAGKPLGKTATWRKGKKVKGNKILPGTAIASFRENSDRFLNDHAAIFVKETKEGLVVYDQYNHPPKKWGKRTLRFGKNEDYSNNGEYFYVIK
;
A
#
# COMPACT_ATOMS: atom_id res chain seq x y z
N MET A 1 3.92 -20.84 2.63
CA MET A 1 3.07 -20.32 1.53
C MET A 1 3.04 -18.81 1.64
N THR A 2 3.61 -18.09 0.68
CA THR A 2 3.73 -16.61 0.70
C THR A 2 2.37 -15.97 0.42
N GLU A 3 1.77 -15.34 1.43
CA GLU A 3 0.36 -14.89 1.40
C GLU A 3 0.08 -13.59 0.62
N GLY A 4 1.06 -13.01 -0.09
CA GLY A 4 0.85 -11.86 -0.98
C GLY A 4 2.08 -11.54 -1.83
N LYS A 5 1.90 -10.75 -2.90
CA LYS A 5 3.00 -10.34 -3.79
C LYS A 5 3.91 -9.32 -3.09
N ASN A 6 5.20 -9.41 -3.34
CA ASN A 6 6.20 -8.45 -2.84
C ASN A 6 7.22 -8.02 -3.92
N VAL A 7 7.75 -6.82 -3.75
CA VAL A 7 8.92 -6.27 -4.48
C VAL A 7 10.12 -6.12 -3.53
N THR A 8 11.30 -5.79 -4.05
CA THR A 8 12.43 -5.41 -3.18
C THR A 8 12.22 -4.00 -2.64
N LEU A 9 12.73 -3.71 -1.43
CA LEU A 9 12.65 -2.35 -0.90
C LEU A 9 13.48 -1.35 -1.70
N ALA A 10 14.59 -1.77 -2.30
CA ALA A 10 15.39 -0.92 -3.19
C ALA A 10 14.60 -0.48 -4.42
N HIS A 11 13.80 -1.38 -5.00
CA HIS A 11 12.89 -1.05 -6.10
C HIS A 11 11.80 -0.06 -5.66
N ALA A 12 11.21 -0.22 -4.48
CA ALA A 12 10.23 0.73 -3.98
C ALA A 12 10.86 2.11 -3.63
N GLU A 13 12.11 2.11 -3.14
CA GLU A 13 12.86 3.32 -2.77
C GLU A 13 13.27 4.15 -4.01
N SER A 14 13.54 3.52 -5.17
CA SER A 14 13.98 4.25 -6.38
C SER A 14 12.95 5.25 -6.92
N PHE A 15 11.71 5.19 -6.42
CA PHE A 15 10.62 6.08 -6.77
C PHE A 15 10.44 7.26 -5.81
N VAL A 16 11.20 7.32 -4.71
CA VAL A 16 11.03 8.35 -3.68
C VAL A 16 11.16 9.75 -4.27
N GLY A 17 10.25 10.64 -3.88
CA GLY A 17 10.22 12.04 -4.34
C GLY A 17 9.49 12.24 -5.68
N GLN A 18 8.99 11.18 -6.30
CA GLN A 18 8.21 11.24 -7.55
C GLN A 18 6.71 11.23 -7.28
N VAL A 19 5.92 11.78 -8.21
CA VAL A 19 4.47 11.50 -8.27
C VAL A 19 4.30 10.38 -9.28
N LEU A 20 3.98 9.18 -8.80
CA LEU A 20 3.93 8.00 -9.66
C LEU A 20 2.66 7.94 -10.49
N SER A 21 2.73 7.09 -11.51
CA SER A 21 1.68 6.88 -12.50
C SER A 21 1.45 8.12 -13.35
N ASP A 22 2.53 8.80 -13.78
CA ASP A 22 2.47 9.94 -14.71
C ASP A 22 2.68 9.52 -16.17
N ASP A 23 3.14 8.29 -16.40
CA ASP A 23 3.32 7.73 -17.74
C ASP A 23 1.98 7.65 -18.50
N GLU A 24 2.05 7.74 -19.82
CA GLU A 24 0.89 7.50 -20.69
C GLU A 24 0.27 6.12 -20.40
N GLY A 25 -1.07 6.08 -20.30
CA GLY A 25 -1.82 4.88 -19.91
C GLY A 25 -1.93 4.64 -18.39
N TRP A 26 -1.16 5.35 -17.56
CA TRP A 26 -1.22 5.28 -16.08
C TRP A 26 -1.75 6.57 -15.43
N ASN A 27 -1.72 7.69 -16.14
CA ASN A 27 -1.99 9.04 -15.63
C ASN A 27 -3.45 9.35 -15.25
N ARG A 28 -4.41 8.46 -15.50
CA ARG A 28 -5.83 8.68 -15.13
C ARG A 28 -6.02 8.89 -13.63
N THR A 29 -5.27 8.18 -12.80
CA THR A 29 -5.33 8.23 -11.31
C THR A 29 -3.96 8.58 -10.75
N LYS A 30 -3.24 9.47 -11.45
CA LYS A 30 -1.93 9.97 -11.06
C LYS A 30 -1.93 10.42 -9.60
N GLY A 31 -0.90 10.04 -8.86
CA GLY A 31 -0.74 10.44 -7.46
C GLY A 31 -1.62 9.66 -6.47
N GLU A 32 -2.56 8.81 -6.90
CA GLU A 32 -3.33 7.97 -5.98
C GLU A 32 -2.48 6.85 -5.38
N CYS A 33 -2.84 6.42 -4.17
CA CYS A 33 -2.12 5.42 -3.41
C CYS A 33 -2.15 4.04 -4.09
N ALA A 34 -3.35 3.56 -4.43
CA ALA A 34 -3.54 2.25 -5.06
C ALA A 34 -2.85 2.16 -6.42
N THR A 35 -2.96 3.20 -7.25
CA THR A 35 -2.29 3.26 -8.55
C THR A 35 -0.78 3.33 -8.39
N GLY A 36 -0.25 4.11 -7.44
CA GLY A 36 1.18 4.13 -7.12
C GLY A 36 1.71 2.74 -6.75
N VAL A 37 1.00 2.00 -5.90
CA VAL A 37 1.37 0.62 -5.54
C VAL A 37 1.30 -0.31 -6.75
N GLN A 38 0.23 -0.25 -7.56
CA GLN A 38 0.11 -1.03 -8.80
C GLN A 38 1.26 -0.74 -9.78
N TYR A 39 1.63 0.53 -9.93
CA TYR A 39 2.69 0.98 -10.82
C TYR A 39 4.06 0.44 -10.38
N VAL A 40 4.41 0.54 -9.10
CA VAL A 40 5.67 -0.02 -8.56
C VAL A 40 5.74 -1.53 -8.81
N PHE A 41 4.66 -2.26 -8.58
CA PHE A 41 4.59 -3.70 -8.82
C PHE A 41 4.63 -4.06 -10.31
N TYR A 42 3.99 -3.28 -11.16
CA TYR A 42 4.04 -3.43 -12.62
C TYR A 42 5.47 -3.26 -13.14
N LYS A 43 6.18 -2.20 -12.73
CA LYS A 43 7.59 -1.96 -13.11
C LYS A 43 8.55 -3.04 -12.60
N ALA A 44 8.16 -3.80 -11.58
CA ALA A 44 8.90 -4.97 -11.10
C ALA A 44 8.53 -6.29 -11.84
N GLY A 45 7.66 -6.25 -12.85
CA GLY A 45 7.16 -7.45 -13.55
C GLY A 45 6.20 -8.30 -12.71
N LYS A 46 5.59 -7.74 -11.66
CA LYS A 46 4.72 -8.46 -10.70
C LYS A 46 3.35 -7.76 -10.53
N PRO A 47 2.56 -7.54 -11.59
CA PRO A 47 1.34 -6.73 -11.51
C PRO A 47 0.33 -7.25 -10.46
N LEU A 48 -0.30 -6.33 -9.72
CA LEU A 48 -1.30 -6.66 -8.67
C LEU A 48 -2.74 -6.85 -9.18
N GLY A 49 -3.00 -6.63 -10.48
CA GLY A 49 -4.37 -6.61 -11.00
C GLY A 49 -5.15 -5.36 -10.60
N LYS A 50 -6.46 -5.32 -10.91
CA LYS A 50 -7.35 -4.17 -10.63
C LYS A 50 -7.75 -4.15 -9.15
N THR A 51 -7.92 -2.98 -8.56
CA THR A 51 -8.31 -2.82 -7.14
C THR A 51 -9.62 -3.54 -6.79
N ALA A 52 -10.58 -3.62 -7.73
CA ALA A 52 -11.83 -4.35 -7.57
C ALA A 52 -11.65 -5.87 -7.31
N THR A 53 -10.50 -6.44 -7.72
CA THR A 53 -10.18 -7.85 -7.49
C THR A 53 -9.41 -8.08 -6.19
N TRP A 54 -8.92 -7.02 -5.54
CA TRP A 54 -8.16 -7.15 -4.29
C TRP A 54 -9.04 -7.68 -3.17
N ARG A 55 -8.49 -8.63 -2.41
CA ARG A 55 -9.13 -9.23 -1.24
C ARG A 55 -8.29 -9.10 0.01
N LYS A 56 -8.99 -9.06 1.14
CA LYS A 56 -8.41 -8.99 2.49
C LYS A 56 -7.63 -10.27 2.78
N GLY A 57 -6.31 -10.15 2.87
CA GLY A 57 -5.42 -11.23 3.27
C GLY A 57 -5.12 -11.22 4.76
N LYS A 58 -3.88 -11.58 5.10
CA LYS A 58 -3.40 -11.62 6.49
C LYS A 58 -3.27 -10.21 7.07
N LYS A 59 -3.67 -10.05 8.34
CA LYS A 59 -3.48 -8.79 9.09
C LYS A 59 -1.98 -8.48 9.20
N VAL A 60 -1.60 -7.23 8.97
CA VAL A 60 -0.18 -6.84 9.02
C VAL A 60 0.29 -6.71 10.47
N LYS A 61 -0.43 -5.93 11.30
CA LYS A 61 -0.10 -5.72 12.72
C LYS A 61 0.03 -7.05 13.47
N GLY A 62 1.13 -7.20 14.21
CA GLY A 62 1.43 -8.37 15.03
C GLY A 62 1.82 -9.62 14.26
N ASN A 63 2.01 -9.54 12.93
CA ASN A 63 2.31 -10.69 12.08
C ASN A 63 3.65 -10.51 11.35
N LYS A 64 4.34 -11.63 11.12
CA LYS A 64 5.55 -11.63 10.28
C LYS A 64 5.17 -11.48 8.81
N ILE A 65 5.29 -10.26 8.30
CA ILE A 65 5.09 -9.91 6.89
C ILE A 65 6.44 -9.58 6.25
N LEU A 66 6.65 -9.99 5.00
CA LEU A 66 7.87 -9.68 4.28
C LEU A 66 7.90 -8.19 3.90
N PRO A 67 9.03 -7.48 4.10
CA PRO A 67 9.20 -6.16 3.54
C PRO A 67 9.02 -6.16 2.01
N GLY A 68 8.39 -5.12 1.50
CA GLY A 68 8.03 -4.99 0.09
C GLY A 68 6.68 -5.60 -0.28
N THR A 69 5.94 -6.20 0.66
CA THR A 69 4.60 -6.73 0.43
C THR A 69 3.58 -5.61 0.19
N ALA A 70 2.70 -5.80 -0.80
CA ALA A 70 1.58 -4.90 -1.05
C ALA A 70 0.51 -5.08 0.04
N ILE A 71 0.09 -3.97 0.65
CA ILE A 71 -0.90 -3.94 1.71
C ILE A 71 -1.96 -2.88 1.40
N ALA A 72 -3.17 -3.09 1.88
CA ALA A 72 -4.24 -2.11 1.80
C ALA A 72 -5.07 -2.10 3.08
N SER A 73 -5.74 -0.99 3.35
CA SER A 73 -6.71 -0.91 4.41
C SER A 73 -8.02 -1.56 3.98
N PHE A 74 -8.55 -2.43 4.83
CA PHE A 74 -9.86 -3.05 4.63
C PHE A 74 -10.74 -2.71 5.81
N ARG A 75 -11.95 -2.21 5.53
CA ARG A 75 -12.96 -1.95 6.56
C ARG A 75 -13.33 -3.25 7.28
N GLU A 76 -13.74 -3.14 8.54
CA GLU A 76 -13.92 -4.32 9.40
C GLU A 76 -14.89 -5.34 8.80
N ASN A 77 -15.99 -4.86 8.24
CA ASN A 77 -17.08 -5.66 7.68
C ASN A 77 -16.97 -5.91 6.17
N SER A 78 -15.77 -5.79 5.58
CA SER A 78 -15.56 -6.06 4.16
C SER A 78 -14.30 -6.87 3.89
N ASP A 79 -14.42 -7.85 2.97
CA ASP A 79 -13.30 -8.58 2.39
C ASP A 79 -12.76 -7.90 1.12
N ARG A 80 -13.47 -6.89 0.60
CA ARG A 80 -13.10 -6.14 -0.61
C ARG A 80 -12.43 -4.83 -0.24
N PHE A 81 -11.51 -4.40 -1.10
CA PHE A 81 -10.93 -3.07 -1.00
C PHE A 81 -11.97 -2.02 -1.41
N LEU A 82 -12.22 -1.04 -0.54
CA LEU A 82 -13.24 0.01 -0.73
C LEU A 82 -12.62 1.37 -1.04
N ASN A 83 -11.47 1.39 -1.72
CA ASN A 83 -10.76 2.60 -2.15
C ASN A 83 -10.30 3.51 -1.01
N ASP A 84 -9.99 2.94 0.16
CA ASP A 84 -9.45 3.69 1.30
C ASP A 84 -7.96 4.01 1.09
N HIS A 85 -7.04 3.10 1.45
CA HIS A 85 -5.60 3.34 1.25
C HIS A 85 -4.82 2.07 0.91
N ALA A 86 -3.75 2.23 0.14
CA ALA A 86 -2.84 1.16 -0.23
C ALA A 86 -1.38 1.62 -0.09
N ALA A 87 -0.50 0.70 0.28
CA ALA A 87 0.90 1.00 0.51
C ALA A 87 1.79 -0.24 0.28
N ILE A 88 3.11 -0.04 0.31
CA ILE A 88 4.10 -1.11 0.36
C ILE A 88 4.69 -1.17 1.76
N PHE A 89 4.56 -2.32 2.42
CA PHE A 89 5.05 -2.53 3.78
C PHE A 89 6.59 -2.49 3.84
N VAL A 90 7.14 -1.77 4.82
CA VAL A 90 8.59 -1.77 5.11
C VAL A 90 8.86 -2.57 6.37
N LYS A 91 8.27 -2.17 7.49
CA LYS A 91 8.40 -2.83 8.80
C LYS A 91 7.30 -2.40 9.75
N GLU A 92 7.06 -3.22 10.77
CA GLU A 92 6.25 -2.86 11.93
C GLU A 92 7.16 -2.26 13.02
N THR A 93 6.63 -1.28 13.74
CA THR A 93 7.24 -0.60 14.89
C THR A 93 6.23 -0.56 16.03
N LYS A 94 6.64 -0.13 17.23
CA LYS A 94 5.70 0.02 18.35
C LYS A 94 4.62 1.07 18.04
N GLU A 95 4.97 2.08 17.26
CA GLU A 95 4.12 3.23 16.93
C GLU A 95 3.16 2.93 15.77
N GLY A 96 3.50 1.99 14.89
CA GLY A 96 2.74 1.76 13.66
C GLY A 96 3.48 0.98 12.58
N LEU A 97 2.96 1.06 11.35
CA LEU A 97 3.55 0.46 10.15
C LEU A 97 4.34 1.50 9.36
N VAL A 98 5.61 1.24 9.12
CA VAL A 98 6.41 2.04 8.17
C VAL A 98 6.12 1.52 6.77
N VAL A 99 5.73 2.42 5.87
CA VAL A 99 5.29 2.07 4.51
C VAL A 99 5.82 3.06 3.48
N TYR A 100 5.88 2.62 2.22
CA TYR A 100 5.89 3.54 1.08
C TYR A 100 4.49 3.74 0.55
N ASP A 101 4.14 4.99 0.30
CA ASP A 101 2.93 5.35 -0.43
C ASP A 101 3.03 6.75 -1.04
N GLN A 102 1.97 7.11 -1.75
CA GLN A 102 1.63 8.45 -2.21
C GLN A 102 0.13 8.66 -2.02
N TYR A 103 -0.35 9.90 -2.12
CA TYR A 103 -1.78 10.21 -2.22
C TYR A 103 -1.95 11.61 -2.81
N ASN A 104 -3.12 11.89 -3.39
CA ASN A 104 -3.39 13.11 -4.14
C ASN A 104 -4.06 14.23 -3.32
N HIS A 105 -4.60 13.92 -2.13
CA HIS A 105 -5.28 14.92 -1.29
C HIS A 105 -5.04 14.73 0.23
N PRO A 106 -4.36 15.68 0.91
CA PRO A 106 -3.44 16.66 0.30
C PRO A 106 -2.30 15.94 -0.44
N PRO A 107 -1.73 16.49 -1.51
CA PRO A 107 -0.77 15.76 -2.33
C PRO A 107 0.51 15.41 -1.55
N LYS A 108 0.85 14.13 -1.55
CA LYS A 108 2.12 13.59 -1.06
C LYS A 108 2.76 12.77 -2.17
N LYS A 109 4.02 13.10 -2.49
CA LYS A 109 4.86 12.31 -3.40
C LYS A 109 5.21 10.94 -2.79
N TRP A 110 5.60 9.99 -3.64
CA TRP A 110 6.02 8.67 -3.20
C TRP A 110 7.13 8.77 -2.16
N GLY A 111 6.98 8.11 -1.02
CA GLY A 111 7.92 8.22 0.08
C GLY A 111 7.47 7.50 1.33
N LYS A 112 8.41 7.34 2.29
CA LYS A 112 8.12 6.68 3.56
C LYS A 112 7.19 7.52 4.43
N ARG A 113 6.29 6.85 5.14
CA ARG A 113 5.61 7.39 6.32
C ARG A 113 5.25 6.28 7.30
N THR A 114 4.86 6.67 8.51
CA THR A 114 4.33 5.75 9.53
C THR A 114 2.80 5.86 9.60
N LEU A 115 2.12 4.76 9.34
CA LEU A 115 0.70 4.56 9.64
C LEU A 115 0.56 4.21 11.12
N ARG A 116 0.17 5.19 11.94
CA ARG A 116 0.16 5.02 13.41
C ARG A 116 -0.94 4.04 13.84
N PHE A 117 -0.72 3.32 14.93
CA PHE A 117 -1.77 2.53 15.59
C PHE A 117 -2.65 3.40 16.50
N GLY A 118 -3.82 2.90 16.87
CA GLY A 118 -4.70 3.53 17.87
C GLY A 118 -5.51 4.75 17.40
N LYS A 119 -5.66 4.96 16.08
CA LYS A 119 -6.53 6.01 15.52
C LYS A 119 -7.91 5.45 15.16
N ASN A 120 -8.94 5.71 15.97
CA ASN A 120 -10.28 5.20 15.68
C ASN A 120 -10.82 5.69 14.32
N GLU A 121 -11.38 4.77 13.54
CA GLU A 121 -12.11 4.99 12.27
C GLU A 121 -11.38 5.67 11.10
N ASP A 122 -10.09 6.00 11.25
CA ASP A 122 -9.25 6.50 10.15
C ASP A 122 -8.63 5.32 9.37
N TYR A 123 -9.44 4.66 8.53
CA TYR A 123 -9.02 3.47 7.76
C TYR A 123 -7.76 3.71 6.92
N SER A 124 -7.59 4.94 6.39
CA SER A 124 -6.48 5.27 5.50
C SER A 124 -5.15 5.52 6.22
N ASN A 125 -5.18 5.91 7.50
CA ASN A 125 -3.97 6.26 8.25
C ASN A 125 -3.74 5.42 9.50
N ASN A 126 -4.70 4.59 9.90
CA ASN A 126 -4.55 3.68 11.05
C ASN A 126 -3.97 2.33 10.58
N GLY A 127 -2.75 2.03 11.05
CA GLY A 127 -2.05 0.78 10.76
C GLY A 127 -2.79 -0.49 11.21
N GLU A 128 -3.83 -0.38 12.03
CA GLU A 128 -4.64 -1.52 12.49
C GLU A 128 -5.54 -2.13 11.41
N TYR A 129 -5.90 -1.34 10.40
CA TYR A 129 -6.79 -1.76 9.33
C TYR A 129 -6.07 -2.31 8.10
N PHE A 130 -4.74 -2.45 8.16
CA PHE A 130 -3.96 -2.91 7.02
C PHE A 130 -3.80 -4.42 6.98
N TYR A 131 -4.08 -4.98 5.82
CA TYR A 131 -3.97 -6.39 5.49
C TYR A 131 -3.16 -6.55 4.20
N VAL A 132 -2.52 -7.71 4.04
CA VAL A 132 -1.89 -8.12 2.79
C VAL A 132 -2.95 -8.19 1.69
N ILE A 133 -2.63 -7.70 0.50
CA ILE A 133 -3.50 -7.81 -0.67
C ILE A 133 -3.38 -9.23 -1.24
N LYS A 134 -4.51 -9.93 -1.35
CA LYS A 134 -4.69 -11.17 -2.11
C LYS A 134 -5.34 -10.92 -3.46
#